data_AF-A0A537RDN4-F1
#
_entry.id   AF-A0A537RDN4-F1
#
_cell.length_a   1.000
_cell.length_b   1.000
_cell.length_c   1.000
_cell.angle_alpha   90.00
_cell.angle_beta   90.00
_cell.angle_gamma   90.00
#
_symmetry.space_group_name_H-M   'P 1'
#
loop_
_entity.id
_entity.type
_entity.pdbx_description
1 polymer ?
#
loop_
_entity_poly.entity_id
_entity_poly.type
_entity_poly.pdbx_seq_one_letter_code
_entity_poly.pdbx_strand_id
1 'polypeptide(L)'
;MSIPGCEPERRHPVFGRRRGRALRPGQKTLITELLPRLAINPPPSGRLDTAGLFGNARFSIWLEIGFGGGEHLAQLAEQHPQTGFIGCEVFENGIVKLLAQIERRRLDNIR
;
A
#
# COMPACT_ATOMS: atom_id res chain seq x y z
N MET A 1 31.84 -31.17 -21.63
CA MET A 1 30.86 -31.12 -20.52
C MET A 1 30.93 -29.71 -19.93
N SER A 2 30.04 -28.82 -20.37
CA SER A 2 29.93 -27.42 -19.91
C SER A 2 28.47 -27.02 -20.05
N ILE A 3 27.87 -26.48 -18.99
CA ILE A 3 26.47 -26.04 -18.95
C ILE A 3 26.42 -24.58 -19.43
N PRO A 4 25.75 -24.25 -20.55
CA PRO A 4 25.49 -22.87 -20.93
C PRO A 4 24.11 -22.43 -20.39
N GLY A 5 24.02 -21.25 -19.76
CA GLY A 5 22.70 -20.66 -19.47
C GLY A 5 22.57 -19.70 -18.28
N CYS A 6 23.63 -19.37 -17.55
CA CYS A 6 23.55 -18.30 -16.53
C CYS A 6 23.76 -16.94 -17.22
N GLU A 7 22.73 -16.40 -17.87
CA GLU A 7 22.74 -14.97 -18.19
C GLU A 7 22.69 -14.19 -16.86
N PRO A 8 23.60 -13.21 -16.64
CA PRO A 8 23.52 -12.37 -15.47
C PRO A 8 22.18 -11.62 -15.47
N GLU A 9 21.44 -11.76 -14.37
CA GLU A 9 20.18 -11.06 -14.11
C GLU A 9 20.33 -9.58 -14.48
N ARG A 10 19.62 -9.14 -15.54
CA ARG A 10 19.68 -7.75 -16.02
C ARG A 10 19.06 -6.85 -14.96
N ARG A 11 19.87 -6.39 -14.03
CA ARG A 11 19.46 -5.39 -13.04
C ARG A 11 19.19 -4.08 -13.76
N HIS A 12 17.92 -3.78 -13.96
CA HIS A 12 17.49 -2.47 -14.42
C HIS A 12 18.00 -1.42 -13.42
N PRO A 13 18.83 -0.44 -13.85
CA PRO A 13 19.32 0.58 -12.95
C PRO A 13 18.15 1.42 -12.43
N VAL A 14 17.94 1.39 -11.11
CA VAL A 14 16.99 2.26 -10.43
C VAL A 14 17.64 3.64 -10.30
N PHE A 15 17.25 4.57 -11.16
CA PHE A 15 17.65 5.97 -11.06
C PHE A 15 16.79 6.68 -10.01
N GLY A 16 17.17 6.53 -8.73
CA GLY A 16 16.42 7.12 -7.62
C GLY A 16 16.99 6.81 -6.25
N ARG A 17 16.45 7.43 -5.19
CA ARG A 17 16.83 7.11 -3.81
C ARG A 17 16.27 5.73 -3.45
N ARG A 18 17.16 4.79 -3.12
CA ARG A 18 16.78 3.45 -2.64
C ARG A 18 16.07 3.46 -1.30
N ARG A 19 16.29 4.51 -0.49
CA ARG A 19 15.73 4.66 0.84
C ARG A 19 15.28 6.10 1.05
N GLY A 20 14.10 6.26 1.64
CA GLY A 20 13.60 7.56 2.03
C GLY A 20 14.31 8.12 3.27
N ARG A 21 13.91 9.33 3.68
CA ARG A 21 14.31 9.92 4.98
C ARG A 21 13.92 9.00 6.13
N ALA A 22 14.73 8.99 7.20
CA ALA A 22 14.42 8.26 8.43
C ALA A 22 13.07 8.69 9.03
N LEU A 23 12.31 7.71 9.51
CA LEU A 23 11.02 7.92 10.16
C LEU A 23 11.18 8.58 11.54
N ARG A 24 10.33 9.56 11.80
CA ARG A 24 10.16 10.17 13.14
C ARG A 24 9.51 9.16 14.09
N PRO A 25 9.65 9.30 15.43
CA PRO A 25 9.06 8.35 16.38
C PRO A 25 7.57 8.06 16.16
N GLY A 26 6.71 9.09 16.02
CA GLY A 26 5.28 8.88 15.75
C GLY A 26 4.99 8.22 14.40
N GLN A 27 5.84 8.40 13.39
CA GLN A 27 5.71 7.69 12.12
C GLN A 27 6.02 6.19 12.28
N LYS A 28 7.01 5.85 13.12
CA LYS A 28 7.29 4.44 13.43
C LYS A 28 6.11 3.79 14.12
N THR A 29 5.45 4.49 15.06
CA THR A 29 4.22 4.02 15.72
C THR A 29 3.14 3.66 14.71
N LEU A 30 2.88 4.49 13.71
CA LEU A 30 1.91 4.19 12.66
C LEU A 30 2.24 2.90 11.90
N ILE A 31 3.52 2.68 11.57
CA ILE A 31 3.98 1.45 10.90
C ILE A 31 3.83 0.24 11.82
N THR A 32 4.12 0.35 13.11
CA THR A 32 4.09 -0.79 14.04
C THR A 32 2.70 -1.13 14.53
N GLU A 33 1.79 -0.16 14.62
CA GLU A 33 0.49 -0.33 15.28
C GLU A 33 -0.69 -0.24 14.32
N LEU A 34 -0.65 0.67 13.33
CA LEU A 34 -1.77 0.88 12.41
C LEU A 34 -1.64 0.03 11.14
N LEU A 35 -0.45 -0.01 10.52
CA LEU A 35 -0.23 -0.77 9.29
C LEU A 35 -0.66 -2.24 9.40
N PRO A 36 -0.35 -3.00 10.47
CA PRO A 36 -0.73 -4.41 10.55
C PRO A 36 -2.24 -4.65 10.54
N ARG A 37 -3.04 -3.63 10.89
CA ARG A 37 -4.50 -3.70 10.91
C ARG A 37 -5.14 -3.43 9.55
N LEU A 38 -4.40 -2.74 8.66
CA LEU A 38 -4.87 -2.32 7.35
C LEU A 38 -4.26 -3.16 6.22
N ALA A 39 -3.04 -3.63 6.42
CA ALA A 39 -2.27 -4.34 5.41
C ALA A 39 -2.98 -5.61 4.94
N ILE A 40 -3.00 -5.79 3.63
CA ILE A 40 -3.51 -7.00 2.99
C ILE A 40 -2.38 -8.03 2.95
N ASN A 41 -2.66 -9.23 3.46
CA ASN A 41 -1.84 -10.41 3.21
C ASN A 41 -2.47 -11.19 2.04
N PRO A 42 -2.01 -10.98 0.79
CA PRO A 42 -2.62 -11.64 -0.35
C PRO A 42 -2.41 -13.16 -0.29
N PRO A 43 -3.37 -13.96 -0.77
CA PRO A 43 -3.20 -15.40 -0.82
C PRO A 43 -2.05 -15.78 -1.77
N PRO A 44 -1.33 -16.89 -1.51
CA PRO A 44 -0.23 -17.33 -2.38
C PRO A 44 -0.70 -17.70 -3.80
N SER A 45 -1.99 -18.01 -3.96
CA SER A 45 -2.64 -18.30 -5.23
C SER A 45 -4.13 -17.98 -5.16
N GLY A 46 -4.75 -17.72 -6.31
CA GLY A 46 -6.19 -17.44 -6.40
C GLY A 46 -6.52 -15.95 -6.34
N ARG A 47 -7.80 -15.64 -6.10
CA ARG A 47 -8.31 -14.26 -6.07
C ARG A 47 -8.31 -13.73 -4.63
N LEU A 48 -8.06 -12.44 -4.49
CA LEU A 48 -8.23 -11.73 -3.21
C LEU A 48 -9.71 -11.69 -2.83
N ASP A 49 -10.04 -12.09 -1.60
CA ASP A 49 -11.39 -11.93 -1.06
C ASP A 49 -11.62 -10.48 -0.65
N THR A 50 -12.24 -9.73 -1.55
CA THR A 50 -12.51 -8.33 -1.33
C THR A 50 -13.70 -8.08 -0.39
N ALA A 51 -14.63 -9.03 -0.31
CA ALA A 51 -15.77 -8.93 0.60
C ALA A 51 -15.28 -9.05 2.06
N GLY A 52 -14.32 -9.93 2.32
CA GLY A 52 -13.64 -10.03 3.62
C GLY A 52 -12.86 -8.77 4.03
N LEU A 53 -12.34 -8.00 3.06
CA LEU A 53 -11.56 -6.78 3.34
C LEU A 53 -12.42 -5.56 3.70
N PHE A 54 -13.53 -5.36 2.98
CA PHE A 54 -14.33 -4.14 3.05
C PHE A 54 -15.78 -4.35 3.54
N GLY A 55 -16.20 -5.60 3.71
CA GLY A 55 -17.59 -5.97 3.95
C GLY A 55 -18.46 -5.90 2.70
N ASN A 56 -19.68 -6.45 2.79
CA ASN A 56 -20.64 -6.50 1.67
C ASN A 56 -21.29 -5.15 1.33
N ALA A 57 -21.04 -4.10 2.13
CA ALA A 57 -21.64 -2.78 1.97
C ALA A 57 -20.93 -1.90 0.93
N ARG A 58 -19.76 -2.32 0.43
CA ARG A 58 -18.98 -1.54 -0.54
C ARG A 58 -19.19 -2.08 -1.95
N PHE A 59 -19.72 -1.23 -2.84
CA PHE A 59 -20.18 -1.62 -4.18
C PHE A 59 -19.08 -1.56 -5.25
N SER A 60 -17.95 -0.94 -4.94
CA SER A 60 -16.84 -0.76 -5.87
C SER A 60 -15.51 -0.80 -5.14
N ILE A 61 -14.47 -1.22 -5.85
CA ILE A 61 -13.12 -1.33 -5.30
C ILE A 61 -12.14 -0.71 -6.29
N TRP A 62 -11.37 0.26 -5.81
CA TRP A 62 -10.37 0.97 -6.62
C TRP A 62 -8.97 0.65 -6.11
N LEU A 63 -8.02 0.53 -7.03
CA LEU A 63 -6.61 0.25 -6.73
C LEU A 63 -5.77 1.42 -7.22
N GLU A 64 -4.92 1.95 -6.35
CA GLU A 64 -3.90 2.94 -6.72
C GLU A 64 -2.50 2.33 -6.54
N ILE A 65 -1.75 2.22 -7.65
CA ILE A 65 -0.37 1.72 -7.67
C ILE A 65 0.57 2.92 -7.69
N GLY A 66 1.50 2.97 -6.74
CA GLY A 66 2.41 4.10 -6.57
C GLY A 66 1.69 5.34 -6.04
N PHE A 67 0.89 5.18 -4.97
CA PHE A 67 0.09 6.28 -4.40
C PHE A 67 0.94 7.41 -3.80
N GLY A 68 2.27 7.25 -3.72
CA GLY A 68 3.16 8.29 -3.22
C GLY A 68 2.86 8.64 -1.77
N GLY A 69 2.52 9.90 -1.48
CA GLY A 69 2.13 10.33 -0.13
C GLY A 69 0.70 9.96 0.27
N GLY A 70 -0.10 9.43 -0.67
CA GLY A 70 -1.48 9.00 -0.44
C GLY A 70 -2.50 10.14 -0.37
N GLU A 71 -2.13 11.37 -0.73
CA GLU A 71 -3.04 12.52 -0.69
C GLU A 71 -4.25 12.33 -1.61
N HIS A 72 -4.00 11.83 -2.83
CA HIS A 72 -5.05 11.56 -3.82
C HIS A 72 -5.98 10.43 -3.35
N LEU A 73 -5.41 9.27 -3.00
CA LEU A 73 -6.15 8.12 -2.47
C LEU A 73 -7.01 8.50 -1.27
N ALA A 74 -6.44 9.20 -0.27
CA ALA A 74 -7.17 9.60 0.94
C ALA A 74 -8.32 10.58 0.64
N GLN A 75 -8.18 11.43 -0.38
CA GLN A 75 -9.25 12.34 -0.78
C GLN A 75 -10.40 11.59 -1.47
N LEU A 76 -10.10 10.66 -2.38
CA LEU A 76 -11.12 9.85 -3.02
C LEU A 76 -11.85 8.96 -2.00
N ALA A 77 -11.13 8.40 -1.03
CA ALA A 77 -11.72 7.59 0.03
C ALA A 77 -12.73 8.36 0.88
N GLU A 78 -12.43 9.61 1.20
CA GLU A 78 -13.33 10.52 1.93
C GLU A 78 -14.57 10.89 1.10
N GLN A 79 -14.39 11.15 -0.20
CA GLN A 79 -15.47 11.52 -1.12
C GLN A 79 -16.39 10.34 -1.50
N HIS A 80 -15.87 9.11 -1.43
CA HIS A 80 -16.58 7.89 -1.82
C HIS A 80 -16.65 6.88 -0.66
N PRO A 81 -17.43 7.15 0.40
CA PRO A 81 -17.55 6.27 1.57
C PRO A 81 -18.33 4.98 1.31
N GLN A 82 -18.63 4.64 0.04
CA GLN A 82 -19.17 3.35 -0.37
C GLN A 82 -18.20 2.56 -1.25
N THR A 83 -17.02 3.12 -1.55
CA THR A 83 -15.95 2.46 -2.31
C THR A 83 -14.87 1.99 -1.35
N GLY A 84 -14.34 0.79 -1.58
CA GLY A 84 -13.13 0.29 -0.94
C GLY A 84 -11.90 0.67 -1.75
N PHE A 85 -10.82 1.09 -1.10
CA PHE A 85 -9.59 1.52 -1.76
C PHE A 85 -8.45 0.61 -1.34
N ILE A 86 -7.69 0.13 -2.32
CA ILE A 86 -6.46 -0.60 -2.10
C ILE A 86 -5.29 0.29 -2.53
N GLY A 87 -4.37 0.55 -1.62
CA GLY A 87 -3.13 1.29 -1.90
C GLY A 87 -1.93 0.35 -2.03
N CYS A 88 -1.17 0.48 -3.12
CA CYS A 88 0.13 -0.18 -3.26
C CYS A 88 1.26 0.85 -3.39
N GLU A 89 2.24 0.80 -2.48
CA GLU A 89 3.43 1.65 -2.52
C GLU A 89 4.65 0.86 -2.03
N VAL A 90 5.80 1.09 -2.66
CA VAL A 90 7.06 0.42 -2.35
C VAL A 90 7.89 1.18 -1.33
N PHE A 91 7.65 2.49 -1.19
CA PHE A 91 8.36 3.35 -0.26
C PHE A 91 7.64 3.49 1.09
N GLU A 92 8.32 3.07 2.16
CA GLU A 92 7.85 3.18 3.56
C GLU A 92 7.40 4.61 3.94
N ASN A 93 8.10 5.63 3.42
CA ASN A 93 7.72 7.03 3.63
C ASN A 93 6.39 7.43 2.99
N GLY A 94 6.01 6.78 1.88
CA GLY A 94 4.71 6.96 1.26
C GLY A 94 3.62 6.31 2.10
N ILE A 95 3.83 5.04 2.45
CA ILE A 95 2.93 4.26 3.32
C ILE A 95 2.64 5.03 4.61
N VAL A 96 3.65 5.50 5.33
CA VAL A 96 3.43 6.17 6.61
C VAL A 96 2.69 7.51 6.50
N LYS A 97 2.84 8.21 5.36
CA LYS A 97 2.08 9.43 5.09
C LYS A 97 0.61 9.10 4.88
N LEU A 98 0.31 8.05 4.12
CA LEU A 98 -1.06 7.58 3.94
C LEU A 98 -1.67 7.14 5.27
N LEU A 99 -0.95 6.37 6.10
CA LEU A 99 -1.40 5.99 7.44
C LEU A 99 -1.76 7.21 8.30
N ALA A 100 -0.96 8.27 8.24
CA ALA A 100 -1.27 9.51 8.94
C ALA A 100 -2.51 10.23 8.38
N GLN A 101 -2.79 10.13 7.07
CA GLN A 101 -4.05 10.62 6.50
C GLN A 101 -5.24 9.81 6.99
N ILE A 102 -5.12 8.47 6.98
CA ILE A 102 -6.15 7.52 7.41
C ILE A 102 -6.54 7.79 8.86
N GLU A 103 -5.56 7.88 9.76
CA GLU A 103 -5.79 8.16 11.18
C GLU A 103 -6.46 9.53 11.38
N ARG A 104 -5.90 10.58 10.78
CA ARG A 104 -6.38 11.95 10.95
C ARG A 104 -7.80 12.15 10.42
N ARG A 105 -8.12 11.56 9.27
CA ARG A 105 -9.43 11.67 8.61
C ARG A 105 -10.42 10.57 9.04
N ARG A 106 -9.97 9.61 9.87
CA ARG A 106 -10.74 8.44 10.32
C ARG A 106 -11.34 7.62 9.16
N LEU A 107 -10.53 7.39 8.13
CA LEU A 107 -10.95 6.63 6.95
C LEU A 107 -10.96 5.14 7.28
N ASP A 108 -12.10 4.47 7.06
CA ASP A 108 -12.28 3.05 7.36
C ASP A 108 -12.21 2.16 6.10
N ASN A 109 -12.15 2.80 4.93
CA ASN A 109 -12.34 2.19 3.62
C ASN A 109 -11.09 2.12 2.77
N ILE A 110 -9.92 2.17 3.40
CA ILE A 110 -8.62 1.98 2.74
C ILE A 110 -7.95 0.73 3.32
N ARG A 111 -7.29 -0.02 2.44
CA ARG A 111 -6.45 -1.18 2.75
C ARG A 111 -5.12 -1.09 2.00
#